data_AF-A0A965AHP6-F1
#
_entry.id   AF-A0A965AHP6-F1
#
_cell.length_a   1.000
_cell.length_b   1.000
_cell.length_c   1.000
_cell.angle_alpha   90.00
_cell.angle_beta   90.00
_cell.angle_gamma   90.00
#
_symmetry.space_group_name_H-M   'P 1'
#
loop_
_entity.id
_entity.type
_entity.pdbx_description
1 polymer ?
#
loop_
_entity_poly.entity_id
_entity_poly.type
_entity_poly.pdbx_seq_one_letter_code
_entity_poly.pdbx_strand_id
1 'polypeptide(L)' 'MLLESMKKGVGKYVMIVLASLLILSFAVWGIGDMAGVISNPNEVATVGSTKITQREFQEQFRREMDRIRARVGNIDAEQA' A
#
# COMPACT_ATOMS: atom_id res chain seq x y z
N MET A 1 -17.47 42.84 22.00
CA MET A 1 -17.71 43.22 20.59
C MET A 1 -16.43 43.38 19.74
N LEU A 2 -15.44 44.22 20.07
CA LEU A 2 -14.23 44.39 19.21
C LEU A 2 -13.22 43.20 19.27
N LEU A 3 -12.93 42.68 20.47
CA LEU A 3 -12.04 41.52 20.65
C LEU A 3 -12.61 40.22 20.02
N GLU A 4 -13.93 40.08 20.01
CA GLU A 4 -14.60 38.94 19.37
C GLU A 4 -14.47 38.98 17.85
N SER A 5 -14.58 40.16 17.25
CA SER A 5 -14.44 40.33 15.81
C SER A 5 -13.00 40.10 15.33
N MET A 6 -11.99 40.53 16.11
CA MET A 6 -10.59 40.21 15.83
C MET A 6 -10.27 38.71 15.98
N LYS A 7 -10.70 38.07 17.08
CA LYS A 7 -10.47 36.62 17.28
C LYS A 7 -11.12 35.77 16.17
N LYS A 8 -12.29 36.18 15.67
CA LYS A 8 -13.01 35.46 14.61
C LYS A 8 -12.27 35.51 13.26
N GLY A 9 -11.62 36.64 12.95
CA GLY A 9 -10.76 36.79 11.77
C GLY A 9 -9.44 36.01 11.90
N VAL A 10 -8.75 36.18 13.03
CA VAL A 10 -7.46 35.51 13.31
C VAL A 10 -7.61 33.98 13.33
N GLY A 11 -8.68 33.45 13.93
CA GLY A 11 -8.93 32.01 13.97
C GLY A 11 -9.06 31.37 12.59
N LYS A 12 -9.74 32.04 11.65
CA LYS A 12 -9.89 31.55 10.27
C LYS A 12 -8.54 31.46 9.54
N TYR A 13 -7.73 32.52 9.62
CA TYR A 13 -6.43 32.54 8.94
C TYR A 13 -5.45 31.52 9.54
N VAL A 14 -5.38 31.41 10.87
CA VAL A 14 -4.54 30.41 11.55
C VAL A 14 -4.95 28.99 11.17
N MET A 15 -6.25 28.71 11.11
CA MET A 15 -6.76 27.40 10.68
C MET A 15 -6.35 27.08 9.24
N ILE A 16 -6.47 28.04 8.32
CA ILE A 16 -6.08 27.84 6.92
C ILE A 16 -4.57 27.58 6.80
N VAL A 17 -3.74 28.33 7.53
CA VAL A 17 -2.27 28.14 7.51
C VAL A 17 -1.89 26.77 8.06
N LEU A 18 -2.45 26.35 9.20
CA LEU A 18 -2.16 25.04 9.79
C LEU A 18 -2.68 23.90 8.91
N ALA A 19 -3.89 24.02 8.36
CA ALA A 19 -4.47 23.02 7.47
C ALA A 19 -3.67 22.90 6.17
N SER A 20 -3.27 24.03 5.57
CA SER A 20 -2.46 24.00 4.35
C SER A 20 -1.08 23.41 4.59
N LEU A 21 -0.42 23.73 5.70
CA LEU A 21 0.87 23.15 6.06
C LEU A 21 0.78 21.62 6.26
N LEU A 22 -0.31 21.16 6.88
CA LEU A 22 -0.59 19.74 7.05
C LEU A 22 -0.83 19.04 5.69
N ILE A 23 -1.72 19.59 4.87
CA ILE A 23 -2.05 19.05 3.54
C ILE A 23 -0.80 19.00 2.66
N LEU A 24 0.01 20.06 2.65
CA LEU A 24 1.26 20.11 1.89
C LEU A 24 2.27 19.07 2.37
N SER A 25 2.38 18.84 3.68
CA SER A 25 3.23 17.77 4.22
C SER A 25 2.82 16.40 3.68
N PHE A 26 1.52 16.09 3.67
CA PHE A 26 1.01 14.84 3.10
C PHE A 26 1.09 14.77 1.58
N ALA A 27 1.00 15.91 0.89
CA ALA A 27 1.13 15.97 -0.56
C ALA A 27 2.57 15.74 -1.03
N VAL A 28 3.57 16.28 -0.32
CA VAL A 28 4.99 16.13 -0.65
C VAL A 28 5.51 14.73 -0.27
N TRP A 29 5.13 14.21 0.90
CA TRP A 29 5.54 12.86 1.34
C TRP A 29 4.70 11.73 0.73
N GLY A 30 3.50 12.04 0.23
CA GLY A 30 2.67 11.10 -0.50
C GLY A 30 1.78 10.25 0.41
N ILE A 31 0.46 10.35 0.18
CA ILE A 31 -0.54 9.39 0.67
C ILE A 31 -0.63 8.19 -0.29
N GLY A 32 -0.06 8.26 -1.50
CA GLY A 32 -0.23 7.28 -2.57
C GLY A 32 0.29 5.87 -2.24
N ASP A 33 1.40 5.76 -1.50
CA ASP A 33 1.97 4.48 -1.10
C ASP A 33 1.10 3.75 -0.05
N MET A 34 0.57 4.50 0.94
CA MET A 34 -0.33 3.96 1.95
C MET A 34 -1.79 3.85 1.48
N ALA A 35 -2.25 4.69 0.54
CA ALA A 35 -3.60 4.63 -0.01
C ALA A 35 -3.82 3.39 -0.89
N GLY A 36 -2.76 2.87 -1.51
CA GLY A 36 -2.79 1.56 -2.17
C GLY A 36 -3.24 0.45 -1.22
N VAL A 37 -2.74 0.47 0.03
CA VAL A 37 -3.08 -0.50 1.08
C VAL A 37 -4.55 -0.41 1.51
N ILE A 38 -5.14 0.80 1.54
CA ILE A 38 -6.56 1.02 1.86
C ILE A 38 -7.48 0.55 0.71
N SER A 39 -6.99 0.64 -0.52
CA SER A 39 -7.75 0.27 -1.74
C SER A 39 -7.71 -1.24 -2.01
N ASN A 40 -6.59 -1.89 -1.69
CA ASN A 40 -6.37 -3.32 -1.90
C ASN A 40 -5.50 -3.88 -0.76
N PRO A 41 -6.09 -4.39 0.34
CA PRO A 41 -5.36 -4.92 1.49
C PRO A 41 -4.52 -6.18 1.19
N ASN A 42 -4.59 -6.68 -0.06
CA ASN A 42 -3.89 -7.87 -0.51
C ASN A 42 -2.65 -7.57 -1.38
N GLU A 43 -2.19 -6.33 -1.51
CA GLU A 43 -0.96 -6.04 -2.26
C GLU A 43 0.27 -6.37 -1.39
N VAL A 44 1.08 -7.37 -1.78
CA VAL A 44 2.21 -7.86 -0.97
C VAL A 44 3.57 -7.36 -1.46
N ALA A 45 3.69 -7.02 -2.74
CA ALA A 45 4.89 -6.46 -3.34
C ALA A 45 4.56 -5.80 -4.68
N THR A 46 5.28 -4.72 -5.01
CA THR A 46 5.30 -4.14 -6.35
C THR A 46 6.63 -4.49 -7.01
N VAL A 47 6.60 -5.07 -8.22
CA VAL A 47 7.80 -5.32 -9.03
C VAL A 47 7.77 -4.37 -10.23
N GLY A 48 8.60 -3.33 -10.20
CA GLY A 48 8.56 -2.26 -11.20
C GLY A 48 7.24 -1.50 -11.14
N SER A 49 6.40 -1.62 -12.18
CA SER A 49 5.05 -1.04 -12.25
C SER A 49 3.93 -2.06 -12.05
N THR A 50 4.26 -3.33 -11.85
CA THR A 50 3.28 -4.41 -11.74
C THR A 50 3.02 -4.73 -10.27
N LYS A 51 1.76 -4.56 -9.87
CA LYS A 51 1.26 -4.85 -8.54
C LYS A 51 0.97 -6.34 -8.42
N ILE A 52 1.61 -7.05 -7.50
CA ILE A 52 1.37 -8.47 -7.27
C ILE A 52 0.50 -8.61 -6.02
N THR A 53 -0.70 -9.18 -6.21
CA THR A 53 -1.59 -9.47 -5.10
C THR A 53 -1.19 -10.77 -4.38
N GLN A 54 -1.55 -10.88 -3.10
CA GLN A 54 -1.30 -12.03 -2.24
C GLN A 54 -1.91 -13.32 -2.83
N ARG A 55 -3.07 -13.19 -3.49
CA ARG A 55 -3.73 -14.29 -4.19
C ARG A 55 -2.91 -14.77 -5.38
N GLU A 56 -2.46 -13.87 -6.24
CA GLU A 56 -1.63 -14.21 -7.40
C GLU A 56 -0.30 -14.85 -6.96
N PHE A 57 0.31 -14.33 -5.90
CA PHE A 57 1.51 -14.92 -5.32
C PHE A 57 1.27 -16.36 -4.84
N GLN A 58 0.22 -16.60 -4.06
CA GLN A 58 -0.10 -17.95 -3.55
C GLN A 58 -0.39 -18.94 -4.68
N GLU A 59 -1.10 -18.50 -5.72
CA GLU A 59 -1.40 -19.32 -6.89
C GLU A 59 -0.13 -19.67 -7.68
N GLN A 60 0.74 -18.71 -7.96
CA GLN A 60 2.02 -18.95 -8.64
C GLN A 60 2.92 -19.87 -7.81
N PHE A 61 3.02 -19.62 -6.50
CA PHE A 61 3.83 -20.41 -5.59
C PHE A 61 3.39 -21.87 -5.54
N ARG A 62 2.07 -22.13 -5.46
CA ARG A 62 1.53 -23.50 -5.52
C ARG A 62 1.88 -24.19 -6.83
N ARG A 63 1.71 -23.50 -7.97
CA ARG A 63 2.08 -24.05 -9.29
C ARG A 63 3.57 -24.44 -9.36
N GLU A 64 4.44 -23.58 -8.85
CA GLU A 64 5.89 -23.86 -8.83
C GLU A 64 6.20 -25.06 -7.93
N MET A 65 5.57 -25.13 -6.76
CA MET A 65 5.71 -26.25 -5.83
C MET A 65 5.22 -27.57 -6.43
N ASP A 66 4.10 -27.56 -7.15
CA ASP A 66 3.56 -28.74 -7.81
C ASP A 66 4.48 -29.22 -8.96
N ARG A 67 5.13 -28.30 -9.68
CA ARG A 67 6.16 -28.65 -10.68
C ARG A 67 7.38 -29.29 -10.03
N ILE A 68 7.84 -28.76 -8.89
CA ILE A 68 8.97 -29.32 -8.14
C ILE A 68 8.58 -30.73 -7.67
N ARG A 69 7.40 -30.90 -7.07
CA ARG A 69 6.88 -32.21 -6.64
C ARG A 69 6.78 -33.20 -7.79
N ALA A 70 6.34 -32.77 -8.97
CA ALA A 70 6.25 -33.63 -10.16
C ALA A 70 7.63 -34.06 -10.69
N ARG A 71 8.68 -33.23 -10.50
CA ARG A 71 10.05 -33.58 -10.89
C ARG A 71 10.77 -34.42 -9.84
N VAL A 72 10.52 -34.17 -8.55
CA VAL A 72 11.13 -34.89 -7.44
C VAL A 72 10.44 -36.25 -7.21
N GLY A 73 9.13 -36.32 -7.43
CA GLY A 73 8.31 -37.53 -7.21
C GLY A 73 8.33 -38.56 -8.35
N ASN A 74 9.27 -38.47 -9.30
CA ASN A 74 9.40 -39.42 -10.40
C ASN A 74 10.84 -39.94 -10.60
N ILE A 75 11.74 -39.68 -9.65
CA ILE A 75 13.13 -40.14 -9.73
C ILE A 75 13.35 -41.45 -8.92
N ASP A 76 12.51 -41.75 -7.93
CA ASP A 76 12.75 -42.88 -7.00
C ASP A 76 11.85 -44.12 -7.19
N ALA A 77 10.87 -44.12 -8.09
CA ALA A 77 9.94 -45.24 -8.24
C ALA A 77 10.37 -46.34 -9.22
N GLU A 78 11.46 -46.14 -9.98
CA GLU A 78 11.94 -47.08 -11.01
C GLU A 78 13.37 -47.61 -10.76
N GLN A 79 13.96 -47.32 -9.59
CA GLN A 79 15.32 -47.78 -9.20
C GLN A 79 15.37 -48.60 -7.89
N ALA A 80 14.37 -49.44 -7.62
CA ALA A 80 14.42 -50.43 -6.53
C ALA A 80 14.02 -51.84 -6.99
#